data_AF-A0A2Z2N442-F1
#
_entry.id   AF-A0A2Z2N442-F1
#
_cell.length_a   1.000
_cell.length_b   1.000
_cell.length_c   1.000
_cell.angle_alpha   90.00
_cell.angle_beta   90.00
_cell.angle_gamma   90.00
#
_symmetry.space_group_name_H-M   'P 1'
#
loop_
_entity.id
_entity.type
_entity.pdbx_description
1 polymer ?
#
loop_
_entity_poly.entity_id
_entity_poly.type
_entity_poly.pdbx_seq_one_letter_code
_entity_poly.pdbx_strand_id
1 'polypeptide(L)'
;MRMKYAHHFHAYQPGDIVYVKDGDGSKPIEYEERKSPVAIKIRGEEVRGENWTRAMLYSYEHIADTLSRMKGVSMDIEPFTFLMLLRYHKGAFEETVELLRRFDAVPTTPFHPIVPHLDEFEQRILARVSFDFYSPLIGDKPVIGYWLPEAVITRRTAQIIESLTDKKLVFLLDERQLLYDFPQAKHSCNRYSNSFVFGREWGISDAFAFNTLDVQGLVSATLSYRDDHKENLGVPYLIFTASDLESLLGNPAQLDRFTAWMEGLESNGVERISAMEFVRRKLSGEFKRLDGECSFEMGVKDYSSWSDYFDLSLDGKTSDSRWLGYRRADGKVFERRVNGRKISQLWKVAFTRLFEELNRTIRLGVLKGLVELGANAKEFLVRYARVFFRDYYDYFGMETSPDYVLEPANGEGKAFKLGRIYYLALLANHSCPRFWENLDTRVAFGNVSVMAKALIELMEYFDGSELQSLFIEAYLRLLNFENLYHLWNLGAMPSLQGWETGEKAWLDALKPEVPNSGYNVVARAALYVGERDLRGELRNLIGHYNLDWAVADTGHIPGEVHGDWENRRWCEHRG
;
A
#
# COMPACT_ATOMS: atom_id res chain seq x y z
N MET A 1 28.24 -23.50 0.46
CA MET A 1 27.00 -23.80 1.20
C MET A 1 25.86 -24.04 0.21
N ARG A 2 24.86 -24.85 0.54
CA ARG A 2 23.63 -24.99 -0.26
C ARG A 2 22.59 -23.93 0.10
N MET A 3 22.69 -23.34 1.28
CA MET A 3 21.99 -22.11 1.65
C MET A 3 22.15 -21.03 0.57
N LYS A 4 21.01 -20.43 0.22
CA LYS A 4 20.87 -19.24 -0.60
C LYS A 4 20.19 -18.16 0.21
N TYR A 5 20.38 -16.90 -0.16
CA TYR A 5 19.75 -15.77 0.51
C TYR A 5 19.11 -14.81 -0.49
N ALA A 6 17.89 -14.37 -0.18
CA ALA A 6 17.15 -13.35 -0.90
C ALA A 6 16.70 -12.24 0.06
N HIS A 7 16.77 -10.99 -0.40
CA HIS A 7 16.10 -9.87 0.25
C HIS A 7 15.16 -9.18 -0.72
N HIS A 8 13.96 -8.86 -0.26
CA HIS A 8 13.00 -8.07 -1.02
C HIS A 8 12.72 -6.74 -0.34
N PHE A 9 12.75 -5.66 -1.12
CA PHE A 9 12.33 -4.34 -0.66
C PHE A 9 11.01 -3.92 -1.29
N HIS A 10 10.10 -3.43 -0.46
CA HIS A 10 8.84 -2.82 -0.87
C HIS A 10 8.92 -1.29 -0.71
N ALA A 11 8.78 -0.52 -1.78
CA ALA A 11 8.84 0.95 -1.72
C ALA A 11 7.46 1.57 -1.94
N TYR A 12 7.02 2.42 -1.02
CA TYR A 12 5.71 3.05 -1.11
C TYR A 12 5.63 4.35 -0.31
N GLN A 13 5.19 5.42 -0.98
CA GLN A 13 4.81 6.68 -0.36
C GLN A 13 3.32 6.97 -0.64
N PRO A 14 2.50 7.27 0.40
CA PRO A 14 1.11 7.67 0.21
C PRO A 14 0.94 9.03 -0.49
N GLY A 15 2.04 9.77 -0.67
CA GLY A 15 2.01 11.16 -1.11
C GLY A 15 1.62 12.11 0.02
N ASP A 16 1.61 13.41 -0.29
CA ASP A 16 1.24 14.49 0.62
C ASP A 16 0.07 15.33 0.07
N ILE A 17 -0.81 14.71 -0.72
CA ILE A 17 -1.96 15.38 -1.33
C ILE A 17 -2.91 15.89 -0.24
N VAL A 18 -3.16 17.22 -0.26
CA VAL A 18 -4.17 17.86 0.61
C VAL A 18 -5.41 18.28 -0.16
N TYR A 19 -5.28 18.57 -1.45
CA TYR A 19 -6.39 18.96 -2.32
C TYR A 19 -6.07 18.60 -3.77
N VAL A 20 -7.02 17.99 -4.47
CA VAL A 20 -6.90 17.70 -5.90
C VAL A 20 -7.60 18.81 -6.69
N LYS A 21 -6.88 19.43 -7.62
CA LYS A 21 -7.40 20.54 -8.44
C LYS A 21 -8.44 20.04 -9.44
N ASP A 22 -9.34 20.91 -9.87
CA ASP A 22 -10.32 20.62 -10.94
C ASP A 22 -9.66 20.06 -12.21
N GLY A 23 -10.34 19.13 -12.87
CA GLY A 23 -9.91 18.60 -14.15
C GLY A 23 -11.03 17.86 -14.89
N ASP A 24 -10.91 17.82 -16.21
CA ASP A 24 -11.82 17.10 -17.12
C ASP A 24 -11.50 15.59 -17.18
N GLY A 25 -10.34 15.18 -16.67
CA GLY A 25 -9.86 13.80 -16.68
C GLY A 25 -9.07 13.41 -17.93
N SER A 26 -8.83 14.32 -18.88
CA SER A 26 -8.05 14.04 -20.10
C SER A 26 -6.54 14.08 -19.89
N LYS A 27 -6.09 14.47 -18.69
CA LYS A 27 -4.69 14.57 -18.27
C LYS A 27 -4.50 13.94 -16.89
N PRO A 28 -3.25 13.59 -16.50
CA PRO A 28 -2.95 13.22 -15.12
C PRO A 28 -3.50 14.25 -14.12
N ILE A 29 -3.77 13.79 -12.90
CA ILE A 29 -4.24 14.67 -11.84
C ILE A 29 -3.17 15.71 -11.47
N GLU A 30 -3.64 16.92 -11.15
CA GLU A 30 -2.86 17.96 -10.48
C GLU A 30 -3.41 18.15 -9.08
N TYR A 31 -2.52 18.48 -8.14
CA TYR A 31 -2.88 18.58 -6.74
C TYR A 31 -1.99 19.56 -5.99
N GLU A 32 -2.49 20.01 -4.84
CA GLU A 32 -1.74 20.71 -3.81
C GLU A 32 -1.19 19.69 -2.82
N GLU A 33 0.06 19.90 -2.43
CA GLU A 33 0.72 19.10 -1.42
C GLU A 33 0.77 19.82 -0.08
N ARG A 34 0.88 19.03 0.99
CA ARG A 34 1.20 19.51 2.32
C ARG A 34 2.54 20.25 2.29
N LYS A 35 2.61 21.37 3.01
CA LYS A 35 3.86 22.04 3.37
C LYS A 35 4.13 21.78 4.85
N SER A 36 4.98 20.81 5.13
CA SER A 36 5.36 20.34 6.47
C SER A 36 6.85 19.97 6.45
N PRO A 37 7.75 20.97 6.49
CA PRO A 37 9.17 20.75 6.27
C PRO A 37 9.75 19.70 7.22
N VAL A 38 10.54 18.79 6.65
CA VAL A 38 11.16 17.67 7.37
C VAL A 38 12.48 17.30 6.70
N ALA A 39 13.39 16.75 7.50
CA ALA A 39 14.64 16.21 7.00
C ALA A 39 14.89 14.76 7.44
N ILE A 40 15.59 14.00 6.60
CA ILE A 40 16.05 12.64 6.87
C ILE A 40 17.58 12.67 6.96
N LYS A 41 18.13 12.08 8.03
CA LYS A 41 19.58 11.99 8.23
C LYS A 41 20.10 10.67 7.68
N ILE A 42 21.04 10.75 6.74
CA ILE A 42 21.63 9.60 6.05
C ILE A 42 23.15 9.75 6.16
N ARG A 43 23.79 8.84 6.88
CA ARG A 43 25.21 8.96 7.26
C ARG A 43 25.49 10.32 7.90
N GLY A 44 26.27 11.18 7.24
CA GLY A 44 26.61 12.54 7.67
C GLY A 44 25.80 13.64 6.98
N GLU A 45 24.86 13.27 6.11
CA GLU A 45 24.08 14.20 5.28
C GLU A 45 22.65 14.35 5.79
N GLU A 46 22.06 15.50 5.50
CA GLU A 46 20.68 15.84 5.84
C GLU A 46 19.92 16.12 4.54
N VAL A 47 18.99 15.24 4.18
CA VAL A 47 18.14 15.36 3.00
C VAL A 47 16.85 16.05 3.41
N ARG A 48 16.61 17.25 2.90
CA ARG A 48 15.45 18.08 3.24
C ARG A 48 14.35 17.96 2.20
N GLY A 49 13.10 17.97 2.66
CA GLY A 49 11.92 18.09 1.81
C GLY A 49 10.94 19.13 2.33
N GLU A 50 10.12 19.67 1.44
CA GLU A 50 8.97 20.53 1.80
C GLU A 50 7.90 19.75 2.58
N ASN A 51 7.91 18.42 2.45
CA ASN A 51 7.08 17.44 3.14
C ASN A 51 7.80 16.09 3.17
N TRP A 52 7.17 15.11 3.83
CA TRP A 52 7.71 13.76 3.99
C TRP A 52 7.97 13.08 2.66
N THR A 53 6.99 13.13 1.74
CA THR A 53 7.10 12.50 0.42
C THR A 53 8.33 12.98 -0.32
N ARG A 54 8.55 14.31 -0.40
CA ARG A 54 9.72 14.86 -1.09
C ARG A 54 11.03 14.51 -0.41
N ALA A 55 11.10 14.59 0.92
CA ALA A 55 12.30 14.21 1.65
C ALA A 55 12.67 12.74 1.37
N MET A 56 11.68 11.85 1.35
CA MET A 56 11.88 10.43 1.08
C MET A 56 12.28 10.16 -0.38
N LEU A 57 11.59 10.75 -1.35
CA LEU A 57 11.92 10.57 -2.77
C LEU A 57 13.32 11.09 -3.12
N TYR A 58 13.76 12.20 -2.51
CA TYR A 58 15.15 12.67 -2.65
C TYR A 58 16.14 11.72 -1.99
N SER A 59 15.74 11.05 -0.92
CA SER A 59 16.58 10.06 -0.24
C SER A 59 16.75 8.76 -1.04
N TYR A 60 15.92 8.51 -2.05
CA TYR A 60 16.01 7.29 -2.88
C TYR A 60 17.29 7.23 -3.72
N GLU A 61 17.91 8.36 -4.05
CA GLU A 61 19.21 8.39 -4.73
C GLU A 61 20.28 7.64 -3.91
N HIS A 62 20.34 7.89 -2.60
CA HIS A 62 21.29 7.21 -1.71
C HIS A 62 21.03 5.70 -1.58
N ILE A 63 19.75 5.29 -1.68
CA ILE A 63 19.36 3.88 -1.71
C ILE A 63 19.82 3.26 -3.03
N ALA A 64 19.55 3.92 -4.15
CA ALA A 64 19.91 3.44 -5.48
C ALA A 64 21.43 3.23 -5.60
N ASP A 65 22.21 4.20 -5.13
CA ASP A 65 23.67 4.13 -5.04
C ASP A 65 24.16 2.91 -4.27
N THR A 66 23.58 2.66 -3.09
CA THR A 66 23.96 1.53 -2.24
C THR A 66 23.58 0.20 -2.90
N LEU A 67 22.37 0.11 -3.45
CA LEU A 67 21.86 -1.10 -4.06
C LEU A 67 22.53 -1.42 -5.40
N SER A 68 23.08 -0.45 -6.13
CA SER A 68 23.80 -0.66 -7.40
C SER A 68 24.95 -1.68 -7.31
N ARG A 69 25.48 -1.93 -6.11
CA ARG A 69 26.58 -2.87 -5.86
C ARG A 69 26.11 -4.26 -5.43
N MET A 70 24.79 -4.46 -5.27
CA MET A 70 24.21 -5.65 -4.65
C MET A 70 23.75 -6.72 -5.66
N LYS A 71 23.57 -7.95 -5.18
CA LYS A 71 23.00 -9.08 -5.91
C LYS A 71 21.92 -9.74 -5.06
N GLY A 72 21.01 -10.48 -5.71
CA GLY A 72 19.96 -11.23 -5.02
C GLY A 72 18.90 -10.39 -4.33
N VAL A 73 18.77 -9.12 -4.73
CA VAL A 73 17.71 -8.22 -4.29
C VAL A 73 16.58 -8.25 -5.31
N SER A 74 15.34 -8.29 -4.84
CA SER A 74 14.14 -7.98 -5.62
C SER A 74 13.45 -6.75 -5.06
N MET A 75 12.78 -5.98 -5.90
CA MET A 75 12.16 -4.72 -5.47
C MET A 75 10.84 -4.49 -6.19
N ASP A 76 9.84 -4.03 -5.44
CA ASP A 76 8.66 -3.39 -6.00
C ASP A 76 8.63 -1.92 -5.57
N ILE A 77 8.08 -1.09 -6.44
CA ILE A 77 7.77 0.32 -6.17
C ILE A 77 6.31 0.54 -6.52
N GLU A 78 5.53 1.00 -5.55
CA GLU A 78 4.12 1.28 -5.79
C GLU A 78 3.97 2.26 -6.99
N PRO A 79 3.10 1.97 -7.98
CA PRO A 79 2.98 2.74 -9.22
C PRO A 79 2.89 4.26 -9.08
N PHE A 80 2.09 4.76 -8.13
CA PHE A 80 1.96 6.20 -7.90
C PHE A 80 3.21 6.81 -7.25
N THR A 81 3.85 6.08 -6.34
CA THR A 81 5.17 6.41 -5.79
C THR A 81 6.21 6.53 -6.90
N PHE A 82 6.22 5.61 -7.86
CA PHE A 82 7.18 5.64 -8.94
C PHE A 82 6.92 6.80 -9.92
N LEU A 83 5.65 7.13 -10.18
CA LEU A 83 5.27 8.33 -10.92
C LEU A 83 5.72 9.61 -10.19
N MET A 84 5.53 9.70 -8.87
CA MET A 84 6.00 10.83 -8.08
C MET A 84 7.52 10.97 -8.13
N LEU A 85 8.26 9.86 -8.07
CA LEU A 85 9.72 9.85 -8.23
C LEU A 85 10.12 10.42 -9.60
N LEU A 86 9.47 9.99 -10.69
CA LEU A 86 9.69 10.53 -12.04
C LEU A 86 9.48 12.06 -12.10
N ARG A 87 8.41 12.55 -11.46
CA ARG A 87 8.04 13.96 -11.49
C ARG A 87 8.92 14.85 -10.63
N TYR A 88 9.28 14.39 -9.44
CA TYR A 88 10.00 15.20 -8.45
C TYR A 88 11.50 15.01 -8.49
N HIS A 89 11.99 13.84 -8.91
CA HIS A 89 13.42 13.53 -8.91
C HIS A 89 13.80 12.58 -10.05
N LYS A 90 13.68 13.08 -11.29
CA LYS A 90 13.90 12.30 -12.51
C LYS A 90 15.24 11.54 -12.55
N GLY A 91 16.33 12.11 -12.01
CA GLY A 91 17.62 11.42 -11.94
C GLY A 91 17.56 10.12 -11.15
N ALA A 92 17.05 10.18 -9.91
CA ALA A 92 16.86 8.98 -9.09
C ALA A 92 15.85 8.00 -9.70
N PHE A 93 14.84 8.49 -10.41
CA PHE A 93 13.93 7.62 -11.18
C PHE A 93 14.70 6.80 -12.24
N GLU A 94 15.53 7.45 -13.07
CA GLU A 94 16.28 6.78 -14.12
C GLU A 94 17.27 5.75 -13.57
N GLU A 95 17.97 6.09 -12.48
CA GLU A 95 18.84 5.15 -11.75
C GLU A 95 18.06 3.95 -11.20
N THR A 96 16.87 4.21 -10.65
CA THR A 96 15.98 3.17 -10.13
C THR A 96 15.48 2.24 -11.23
N VAL A 97 15.17 2.77 -12.42
CA VAL A 97 14.82 1.96 -13.61
C VAL A 97 15.97 1.03 -13.99
N GLU A 98 17.22 1.52 -14.02
CA GLU A 98 18.39 0.69 -14.31
C GLU A 98 18.60 -0.41 -13.25
N LEU A 99 18.36 -0.11 -11.98
CA LEU A 99 18.37 -1.12 -10.92
C LEU A 99 17.30 -2.18 -11.13
N LEU A 100 16.06 -1.79 -11.43
CA LEU A 100 14.94 -2.71 -11.65
C LEU A 100 15.11 -3.57 -12.92
N ARG A 101 15.87 -3.10 -13.91
CA ARG A 101 16.27 -3.92 -15.08
C ARG A 101 17.28 -5.01 -14.72
N ARG A 102 18.20 -4.71 -13.80
CA ARG A 102 19.21 -5.67 -13.30
C ARG A 102 18.65 -6.62 -12.24
N PHE A 103 17.77 -6.12 -11.39
CA PHE A 103 17.10 -6.89 -10.35
C PHE A 103 15.82 -7.54 -10.87
N ASP A 104 15.17 -8.31 -10.01
CA ASP A 104 13.79 -8.69 -10.29
C ASP A 104 12.86 -7.58 -9.80
N ALA A 105 12.38 -6.79 -10.77
CA ALA A 105 11.21 -5.95 -10.60
C ALA A 105 10.00 -6.82 -10.27
N VAL A 106 9.32 -6.48 -9.17
CA VAL A 106 8.16 -7.20 -8.67
C VAL A 106 6.93 -6.30 -8.88
N PRO A 107 5.95 -6.72 -9.71
CA PRO A 107 4.67 -6.01 -9.78
C PRO A 107 3.99 -5.88 -8.42
N THR A 108 3.41 -4.71 -8.16
CA THR A 108 2.59 -4.44 -6.98
C THR A 108 1.34 -3.64 -7.34
N THR A 109 0.36 -3.64 -6.43
CA THR A 109 -0.95 -3.02 -6.62
C THR A 109 -0.88 -1.48 -6.53
N PRO A 110 -1.36 -0.74 -7.55
CA PRO A 110 -1.47 0.73 -7.47
C PRO A 110 -2.24 1.18 -6.23
N PHE A 111 -1.78 2.28 -5.64
CA PHE A 111 -2.35 2.98 -4.49
C PHE A 111 -2.31 2.20 -3.17
N HIS A 112 -1.62 1.05 -3.12
CA HIS A 112 -1.40 0.28 -1.89
C HIS A 112 -2.65 0.06 -1.01
N PRO A 113 -3.80 -0.41 -1.55
CA PRO A 113 -4.96 -0.76 -0.72
C PRO A 113 -4.76 -2.14 -0.07
N ILE A 114 -5.46 -2.41 1.03
CA ILE A 114 -5.62 -3.81 1.49
C ILE A 114 -6.51 -4.53 0.47
N VAL A 115 -5.90 -5.25 -0.47
CA VAL A 115 -6.59 -5.78 -1.65
C VAL A 115 -7.81 -6.65 -1.28
N PRO A 116 -7.74 -7.54 -0.27
CA PRO A 116 -8.93 -8.30 0.15
C PRO A 116 -10.04 -7.49 0.82
N HIS A 117 -9.83 -6.21 1.15
CA HIS A 117 -10.86 -5.30 1.66
C HIS A 117 -11.56 -4.52 0.53
N LEU A 118 -11.18 -4.76 -0.72
CA LEU A 118 -11.87 -4.21 -1.89
C LEU A 118 -12.80 -5.25 -2.50
N ASP A 119 -13.85 -4.78 -3.16
CA ASP A 119 -14.67 -5.65 -4.00
C ASP A 119 -13.85 -6.24 -5.16
N GLU A 120 -14.25 -7.41 -5.66
CA GLU A 120 -13.53 -8.08 -6.74
C GLU A 120 -13.41 -7.24 -8.03
N PHE A 121 -14.32 -6.28 -8.24
CA PHE A 121 -14.28 -5.40 -9.40
C PHE A 121 -13.00 -4.55 -9.37
N GLU A 122 -12.76 -3.83 -8.28
CA GLU A 122 -11.56 -3.01 -8.07
C GLU A 122 -10.31 -3.88 -8.07
N GLN A 123 -10.34 -5.05 -7.41
CA GLN A 123 -9.19 -5.99 -7.40
C GLN A 123 -8.77 -6.37 -8.83
N ARG A 124 -9.73 -6.68 -9.71
CA ARG A 124 -9.45 -7.05 -11.11
C ARG A 124 -8.88 -5.89 -11.91
N ILE A 125 -9.40 -4.67 -11.75
CA ILE A 125 -8.88 -3.48 -12.44
C ILE A 125 -7.45 -3.21 -11.97
N LEU A 126 -7.23 -3.13 -10.66
CA LEU A 126 -5.92 -2.85 -10.08
C LEU A 126 -4.88 -3.91 -10.44
N ALA A 127 -5.23 -5.20 -10.42
CA ALA A 127 -4.32 -6.27 -10.82
C ALA A 127 -3.93 -6.18 -12.32
N ARG A 128 -4.89 -5.85 -13.21
CA ARG A 128 -4.59 -5.60 -14.63
C ARG A 128 -3.66 -4.39 -14.81
N VAL A 129 -3.94 -3.29 -14.10
CA VAL A 129 -3.09 -2.08 -14.12
C VAL A 129 -1.69 -2.39 -13.57
N SER A 130 -1.58 -3.23 -12.55
CA SER A 130 -0.28 -3.64 -11.99
C SER A 130 0.61 -4.27 -13.07
N PHE A 131 0.09 -5.25 -13.80
CA PHE A 131 0.85 -5.91 -14.87
C PHE A 131 1.12 -4.98 -16.07
N ASP A 132 0.14 -4.15 -16.43
CA ASP A 132 0.27 -3.17 -17.50
C ASP A 132 1.40 -2.16 -17.24
N PHE A 133 1.41 -1.59 -16.03
CA PHE A 133 2.41 -0.63 -15.56
C PHE A 133 3.81 -1.25 -15.49
N TYR A 134 3.92 -2.48 -15.02
CA TYR A 134 5.19 -3.19 -14.87
C TYR A 134 5.70 -3.86 -16.15
N SER A 135 4.89 -3.93 -17.20
CA SER A 135 5.24 -4.63 -18.45
C SER A 135 6.61 -4.25 -19.03
N PRO A 136 7.08 -2.97 -18.98
CA PRO A 136 8.42 -2.62 -19.46
C PRO A 136 9.58 -3.20 -18.65
N LEU A 137 9.34 -3.59 -17.38
CA LEU A 137 10.36 -4.03 -16.43
C LEU A 137 10.37 -5.53 -16.23
N ILE A 138 9.22 -6.18 -16.37
CA ILE A 138 9.11 -7.65 -16.25
C ILE A 138 9.40 -8.37 -17.56
N GLY A 139 9.20 -7.70 -18.71
CA GLY A 139 9.50 -8.21 -20.05
C GLY A 139 9.02 -9.65 -20.27
N ASP A 140 9.87 -10.47 -20.91
CA ASP A 140 9.59 -11.87 -21.20
C ASP A 140 10.00 -12.83 -20.08
N LYS A 141 10.29 -12.34 -18.87
CA LYS A 141 10.65 -13.20 -17.74
C LYS A 141 9.54 -14.24 -17.51
N PRO A 142 9.85 -15.55 -17.46
CA PRO A 142 8.84 -16.60 -17.32
C PRO A 142 8.37 -16.79 -15.87
N VAL A 143 9.18 -16.32 -14.91
CA VAL A 143 8.88 -16.32 -13.48
C VAL A 143 9.00 -14.89 -12.98
N ILE A 144 7.96 -14.37 -12.33
CA ILE A 144 7.90 -13.01 -11.79
C ILE A 144 7.35 -13.04 -10.36
N GLY A 145 7.72 -12.05 -9.55
CA GLY A 145 7.14 -11.87 -8.22
C GLY A 145 5.76 -11.21 -8.30
N TYR A 146 5.05 -11.16 -7.18
CA TYR A 146 3.96 -10.23 -6.98
C TYR A 146 3.91 -9.82 -5.51
N TRP A 147 3.91 -8.51 -5.25
CA TRP A 147 3.77 -7.94 -3.92
C TRP A 147 2.33 -7.47 -3.70
N LEU A 148 1.63 -8.11 -2.78
CA LEU A 148 0.36 -7.61 -2.27
C LEU A 148 0.66 -6.58 -1.17
N PRO A 149 -0.01 -5.42 -1.15
CA PRO A 149 0.08 -4.47 -0.05
C PRO A 149 -0.07 -5.16 1.31
N GLU A 150 0.92 -4.94 2.17
CA GLU A 150 1.02 -5.55 3.50
C GLU A 150 1.07 -7.10 3.50
N ALA A 151 1.36 -7.71 2.35
CA ALA A 151 1.21 -9.12 2.07
C ALA A 151 -0.18 -9.68 2.43
N VAL A 152 -1.23 -8.83 2.51
CA VAL A 152 -2.57 -9.30 2.88
C VAL A 152 -3.18 -10.06 1.71
N ILE A 153 -3.45 -11.34 1.93
CA ILE A 153 -3.84 -12.26 0.85
C ILE A 153 -5.04 -13.11 1.24
N THR A 154 -5.86 -13.45 0.24
CA THR A 154 -6.84 -14.54 0.32
C THR A 154 -6.67 -15.43 -0.89
N ARG A 155 -7.19 -16.67 -0.82
CA ARG A 155 -7.24 -17.57 -1.98
C ARG A 155 -7.93 -16.93 -3.17
N ARG A 156 -9.00 -16.16 -2.93
CA ARG A 156 -9.75 -15.49 -4.00
C ARG A 156 -8.94 -14.38 -4.66
N THR A 157 -8.27 -13.54 -3.86
CA THR A 157 -7.39 -12.49 -4.38
C THR A 157 -6.23 -13.08 -5.19
N ALA A 158 -5.60 -14.15 -4.71
CA ALA A 158 -4.55 -14.85 -5.44
C ALA A 158 -5.07 -15.36 -6.80
N GLN A 159 -6.23 -16.03 -6.84
CA GLN A 159 -6.84 -16.51 -8.08
C GLN A 159 -7.18 -15.39 -9.07
N ILE A 160 -7.61 -14.23 -8.59
CA ILE A 160 -7.85 -13.06 -9.44
C ILE A 160 -6.54 -12.65 -10.14
N ILE A 161 -5.45 -12.50 -9.39
CA ILE A 161 -4.15 -12.10 -9.93
C ILE A 161 -3.59 -13.16 -10.89
N GLU A 162 -3.65 -14.43 -10.49
CA GLU A 162 -3.23 -15.58 -11.32
C GLU A 162 -3.96 -15.61 -12.66
N SER A 163 -5.25 -15.26 -12.70
CA SER A 163 -6.05 -15.28 -13.93
C SER A 163 -5.68 -14.21 -14.96
N LEU A 164 -4.81 -13.27 -14.60
CA LEU A 164 -4.48 -12.10 -15.41
C LEU A 164 -3.08 -12.16 -16.05
N THR A 165 -2.34 -13.24 -15.82
CA THR A 165 -1.04 -13.47 -16.43
C THR A 165 -0.82 -14.95 -16.73
N ASP A 166 -0.09 -15.22 -17.80
CA ASP A 166 0.40 -16.55 -18.17
C ASP A 166 1.76 -16.88 -17.54
N LYS A 167 2.41 -15.88 -16.92
CA LYS A 167 3.69 -16.03 -16.24
C LYS A 167 3.53 -16.80 -14.93
N LYS A 168 4.59 -17.50 -14.52
CA LYS A 168 4.63 -18.16 -13.21
C LYS A 168 4.85 -17.10 -12.12
N LEU A 169 3.89 -16.96 -11.21
CA LEU A 169 3.96 -16.00 -10.13
C LEU A 169 4.67 -16.56 -8.90
N VAL A 170 5.36 -15.69 -8.17
CA VAL A 170 5.89 -15.93 -6.83
C VAL A 170 5.28 -14.90 -5.89
N PHE A 171 4.34 -15.31 -5.03
CA PHE A 171 3.84 -14.45 -3.96
C PHE A 171 4.88 -14.34 -2.85
N LEU A 172 5.27 -13.11 -2.53
CA LEU A 172 6.22 -12.78 -1.47
C LEU A 172 5.41 -12.41 -0.23
N LEU A 173 5.45 -13.29 0.78
CA LEU A 173 4.62 -13.25 1.98
C LEU A 173 5.51 -13.30 3.24
N ASP A 174 4.89 -13.59 4.38
CA ASP A 174 5.52 -13.82 5.67
C ASP A 174 5.35 -15.28 6.14
N GLU A 175 6.36 -15.84 6.80
CA GLU A 175 6.30 -17.22 7.31
C GLU A 175 5.12 -17.47 8.26
N ARG A 176 4.65 -16.41 8.95
CA ARG A 176 3.50 -16.47 9.88
C ARG A 176 2.16 -16.53 9.14
N GLN A 177 2.16 -16.45 7.82
CA GLN A 177 1.00 -16.69 6.96
C GLN A 177 0.91 -18.15 6.50
N LEU A 178 2.05 -18.85 6.48
CA LEU A 178 2.19 -20.17 5.88
C LEU A 178 1.84 -21.29 6.87
N LEU A 179 1.18 -22.33 6.37
CA LEU A 179 0.77 -23.51 7.12
C LEU A 179 1.69 -24.67 6.75
N TYR A 180 2.82 -24.77 7.46
CA TYR A 180 3.80 -25.82 7.24
C TYR A 180 3.29 -27.16 7.77
N ASP A 181 2.81 -28.02 6.86
CA ASP A 181 2.36 -29.36 7.21
C ASP A 181 3.52 -30.34 7.47
N PHE A 182 4.73 -30.01 6.99
CA PHE A 182 5.93 -30.80 7.24
C PHE A 182 7.21 -29.94 7.25
N PRO A 183 8.23 -30.29 8.06
CA PRO A 183 9.44 -29.46 8.23
C PRO A 183 10.23 -29.21 6.95
N GLN A 184 10.27 -30.17 6.01
CA GLN A 184 11.07 -30.02 4.77
C GLN A 184 10.56 -28.89 3.86
N ALA A 185 9.33 -28.39 4.04
CA ALA A 185 8.79 -27.27 3.26
C ALA A 185 9.40 -25.91 3.65
N LYS A 186 9.96 -25.76 4.86
CA LYS A 186 10.63 -24.52 5.26
C LYS A 186 11.85 -24.27 4.35
N HIS A 187 12.01 -23.04 3.85
CA HIS A 187 13.07 -22.62 2.91
C HIS A 187 13.10 -23.37 1.55
N SER A 188 12.07 -24.15 1.24
CA SER A 188 11.94 -24.87 -0.04
C SER A 188 11.13 -24.06 -1.06
N CYS A 189 11.21 -24.46 -2.32
CA CYS A 189 10.31 -23.98 -3.37
C CYS A 189 8.91 -24.57 -3.17
N ASN A 190 7.98 -23.81 -2.60
CA ASN A 190 6.61 -24.23 -2.32
C ASN A 190 5.61 -23.61 -3.30
N ARG A 191 4.45 -24.23 -3.45
CA ARG A 191 3.31 -23.76 -4.26
C ARG A 191 2.14 -23.34 -3.39
N TYR A 192 1.44 -22.30 -3.84
CA TYR A 192 0.14 -21.90 -3.34
C TYR A 192 -0.77 -21.64 -4.53
N SER A 193 -1.87 -22.40 -4.65
CA SER A 193 -2.69 -22.39 -5.88
C SER A 193 -1.82 -22.71 -7.11
N ASN A 194 -1.92 -21.91 -8.17
CA ASN A 194 -1.14 -22.06 -9.38
C ASN A 194 0.23 -21.37 -9.31
N SER A 195 0.53 -20.68 -8.21
CA SER A 195 1.74 -19.87 -8.00
C SER A 195 2.73 -20.53 -7.04
N PHE A 196 3.91 -19.92 -6.94
CA PHE A 196 4.90 -20.19 -5.90
C PHE A 196 4.73 -19.23 -4.73
N VAL A 197 5.28 -19.60 -3.57
CA VAL A 197 5.19 -18.77 -2.37
C VAL A 197 6.46 -18.84 -1.53
N PHE A 198 6.92 -17.69 -1.04
CA PHE A 198 7.96 -17.58 -0.02
C PHE A 198 7.47 -16.73 1.14
N GLY A 199 7.68 -17.22 2.36
CA GLY A 199 7.42 -16.46 3.58
C GLY A 199 8.73 -15.91 4.12
N ARG A 200 8.80 -14.60 4.38
CA ARG A 200 9.98 -13.96 4.95
C ARG A 200 10.26 -14.49 6.36
N GLU A 201 11.53 -14.54 6.74
CA GLU A 201 11.94 -14.68 8.15
C GLU A 201 11.67 -13.35 8.86
N TRP A 202 10.54 -13.29 9.57
CA TRP A 202 10.06 -12.04 10.18
C TRP A 202 11.07 -11.50 11.20
N GLY A 203 11.57 -12.36 12.09
CA GLY A 203 12.47 -11.94 13.17
C GLY A 203 13.77 -11.31 12.68
N ILE A 204 14.37 -11.84 11.61
CA ILE A 204 15.59 -11.26 11.01
C ILE A 204 15.28 -9.97 10.26
N SER A 205 14.18 -9.96 9.50
CA SER A 205 13.78 -8.80 8.70
C SER A 205 13.55 -7.58 9.60
N ASP A 206 12.78 -7.75 10.68
CA ASP A 206 12.49 -6.68 11.63
C ASP A 206 13.74 -6.30 12.45
N ALA A 207 14.62 -7.25 12.75
CA ALA A 207 15.87 -6.94 13.46
C ALA A 207 16.80 -6.02 12.65
N PHE A 208 16.81 -6.19 11.33
CA PHE A 208 17.49 -5.26 10.43
C PHE A 208 16.77 -3.91 10.39
N ALA A 209 15.48 -3.91 10.05
CA ALA A 209 14.67 -2.71 9.82
C ALA A 209 14.60 -1.78 11.06
N PHE A 210 14.48 -2.37 12.26
CA PHE A 210 14.37 -1.63 13.53
C PHE A 210 15.66 -1.59 14.34
N ASN A 211 16.79 -2.01 13.75
CA ASN A 211 18.12 -1.93 14.38
C ASN A 211 18.20 -2.59 15.77
N THR A 212 17.64 -3.79 15.92
CA THR A 212 17.66 -4.52 17.21
C THR A 212 18.79 -5.54 17.32
N LEU A 213 19.41 -5.93 16.19
CA LEU A 213 20.63 -6.73 16.14
C LEU A 213 21.74 -5.96 15.41
N ASP A 214 22.99 -6.12 15.84
CA ASP A 214 24.14 -5.62 15.07
C ASP A 214 24.41 -6.50 13.84
N VAL A 215 25.41 -6.11 13.03
CA VAL A 215 25.76 -6.83 11.79
C VAL A 215 26.18 -8.28 12.06
N GLN A 216 26.96 -8.53 13.11
CA GLN A 216 27.39 -9.89 13.46
C GLN A 216 26.20 -10.75 13.91
N GLY A 217 25.28 -10.16 14.67
CA GLY A 217 24.01 -10.77 15.07
C GLY A 217 23.14 -11.13 13.88
N LEU A 218 22.99 -10.23 12.89
CA LEU A 218 22.24 -10.50 11.66
C LEU A 218 22.85 -11.63 10.83
N VAL A 219 24.17 -11.64 10.66
CA VAL A 219 24.89 -12.72 9.97
C VAL A 219 24.69 -14.04 10.72
N SER A 220 24.93 -14.07 12.03
CA SER A 220 24.82 -15.28 12.85
C SER A 220 23.40 -15.83 12.87
N ALA A 221 22.39 -14.95 13.02
CA ALA A 221 20.99 -15.33 12.99
C ALA A 221 20.62 -15.93 11.62
N THR A 222 21.07 -15.33 10.51
CA THR A 222 20.82 -15.87 9.16
C THR A 222 21.44 -17.25 8.98
N LEU A 223 22.70 -17.42 9.41
CA LEU A 223 23.41 -18.70 9.30
C LEU A 223 22.85 -19.79 10.21
N SER A 224 22.15 -19.42 11.29
CA SER A 224 21.49 -20.38 12.18
C SER A 224 20.36 -21.16 11.51
N TYR A 225 19.82 -20.65 10.40
CA TYR A 225 18.83 -21.37 9.56
C TYR A 225 19.44 -22.43 8.64
N ARG A 226 20.69 -22.84 8.87
CA ARG A 226 21.33 -23.91 8.12
C ARG A 226 20.53 -25.21 8.24
N ASP A 227 20.17 -25.78 7.10
CA ASP A 227 19.47 -27.06 6.99
C ASP A 227 20.48 -28.17 6.65
N ASP A 228 20.97 -28.88 7.68
CA ASP A 228 21.96 -29.94 7.52
C ASP A 228 21.49 -31.09 6.64
N HIS A 229 20.18 -31.37 6.60
CA HIS A 229 19.63 -32.40 5.72
C HIS A 229 19.79 -32.00 4.25
N LYS A 230 19.39 -30.78 3.89
CA LYS A 230 19.54 -30.26 2.52
C LYS A 230 21.00 -30.03 2.13
N GLU A 231 21.85 -29.61 3.07
CA GLU A 231 23.31 -29.52 2.84
C GLU A 231 23.89 -30.89 2.45
N ASN A 232 23.60 -31.94 3.23
CA ASN A 232 24.08 -33.30 2.98
C ASN A 232 23.56 -33.87 1.66
N LEU A 233 22.31 -33.56 1.28
CA LEU A 233 21.73 -33.96 0.00
C LEU A 233 22.20 -33.10 -1.18
N GLY A 234 22.93 -32.01 -0.93
CA GLY A 234 23.36 -31.07 -1.96
C GLY A 234 22.22 -30.27 -2.59
N VAL A 235 21.10 -30.08 -1.87
CA VAL A 235 19.89 -29.39 -2.34
C VAL A 235 19.92 -27.93 -1.90
N PRO A 236 19.91 -26.94 -2.82
CA PRO A 236 19.80 -25.53 -2.45
C PRO A 236 18.48 -25.20 -1.75
N TYR A 237 18.52 -24.32 -0.74
CA TYR A 237 17.35 -23.79 -0.03
C TYR A 237 17.50 -22.29 0.17
N LEU A 238 16.38 -21.57 0.25
CA LEU A 238 16.36 -20.11 0.24
C LEU A 238 15.91 -19.55 1.59
N ILE A 239 16.80 -18.81 2.24
CA ILE A 239 16.43 -17.91 3.32
C ILE A 239 15.94 -16.61 2.67
N PHE A 240 14.65 -16.33 2.83
CA PHE A 240 14.01 -15.15 2.27
C PHE A 240 13.71 -14.14 3.38
N THR A 241 14.04 -12.88 3.14
CA THR A 241 13.74 -11.76 4.04
C THR A 241 13.11 -10.63 3.24
N ALA A 242 12.28 -9.81 3.89
CA ALA A 242 11.66 -8.66 3.22
C ALA A 242 11.38 -7.52 4.20
N SER A 243 11.52 -6.29 3.73
CA SER A 243 11.30 -5.06 4.51
C SER A 243 10.86 -3.93 3.59
N ASP A 244 10.32 -2.86 4.16
CA ASP A 244 10.12 -1.62 3.40
C ASP A 244 11.48 -1.10 2.90
N LEU A 245 11.53 -0.52 1.70
CA LEU A 245 12.74 0.09 1.14
C LEU A 245 13.22 1.23 2.05
N GLU A 246 12.27 1.97 2.61
CA GLU A 246 12.46 3.06 3.54
C GLU A 246 13.13 2.61 4.85
N SER A 247 13.14 1.31 5.17
CA SER A 247 13.92 0.77 6.30
C SER A 247 15.43 0.96 6.12
N LEU A 248 15.91 1.15 4.89
CA LEU A 248 17.29 1.54 4.60
C LEU A 248 17.62 2.97 5.03
N LEU A 249 16.61 3.73 5.47
CA LEU A 249 16.71 5.12 5.93
C LEU A 249 16.19 5.30 7.36
N GLY A 250 15.80 4.21 8.04
CA GLY A 250 15.27 4.25 9.41
C GLY A 250 16.25 4.82 10.45
N ASN A 251 17.54 4.84 10.15
CA ASN A 251 18.56 5.61 10.87
C ASN A 251 19.78 5.88 9.96
N PRO A 252 20.70 6.78 10.35
CA PRO A 252 21.81 7.19 9.49
C PRO A 252 22.77 6.07 9.05
N ALA A 253 22.82 4.93 9.76
CA ALA A 253 23.75 3.84 9.50
C ALA A 253 23.14 2.66 8.73
N GLN A 254 21.85 2.70 8.39
CA GLN A 254 21.12 1.56 7.80
C GLN A 254 21.72 1.05 6.49
N LEU A 255 22.10 1.95 5.57
CA LEU A 255 22.71 1.58 4.29
C LEU A 255 24.02 0.78 4.48
N ASP A 256 24.86 1.23 5.41
CA ASP A 256 26.14 0.60 5.71
C ASP A 256 25.95 -0.73 6.46
N ARG A 257 24.97 -0.79 7.38
CA ARG A 257 24.57 -2.02 8.06
C ARG A 257 24.07 -3.09 7.08
N PHE A 258 23.22 -2.72 6.13
CA PHE A 258 22.73 -3.65 5.12
C PHE A 258 23.88 -4.19 4.25
N THR A 259 24.76 -3.29 3.80
CA THR A 259 25.94 -3.65 3.01
C THR A 259 26.83 -4.64 3.76
N ALA A 260 27.20 -4.34 5.00
CA ALA A 260 28.05 -5.20 5.81
C ALA A 260 27.38 -6.54 6.16
N TRP A 261 26.05 -6.57 6.35
CA TRP A 261 25.31 -7.81 6.52
C TRP A 261 25.41 -8.68 5.26
N MET A 262 25.18 -8.11 4.07
CA MET A 262 25.25 -8.84 2.81
C MET A 262 26.67 -9.38 2.53
N GLU A 263 27.71 -8.56 2.74
CA GLU A 263 29.12 -8.96 2.60
C GLU A 263 29.50 -10.07 3.61
N GLY A 264 28.97 -9.98 4.83
CA GLY A 264 29.14 -11.01 5.86
C GLY A 264 28.56 -12.36 5.45
N LEU A 265 27.38 -12.38 4.79
CA LEU A 265 26.78 -13.61 4.27
C LEU A 265 27.61 -14.20 3.12
N GLU A 266 28.06 -13.37 2.17
CA GLU A 266 28.89 -13.81 1.05
C GLU A 266 30.24 -14.38 1.53
N SER A 267 30.86 -13.74 2.52
CA SER A 267 32.12 -14.20 3.15
C SER A 267 31.96 -15.56 3.84
N ASN A 268 30.74 -15.91 4.28
CA ASN A 268 30.40 -17.22 4.83
C ASN A 268 29.92 -18.22 3.76
N GLY A 269 30.07 -17.89 2.47
CA GLY A 269 29.77 -18.80 1.35
C GLY A 269 28.28 -18.99 1.06
N VAL A 270 27.43 -18.04 1.49
CA VAL A 270 26.01 -17.96 1.13
C VAL A 270 25.87 -17.19 -0.18
N GLU A 271 25.33 -17.83 -1.22
CA GLU A 271 25.07 -17.16 -2.50
C GLU A 271 23.78 -16.33 -2.41
N ARG A 272 23.84 -15.07 -2.83
CA ARG A 272 22.67 -14.19 -2.92
C ARG A 272 21.97 -14.31 -4.27
N ILE A 273 20.66 -14.56 -4.24
CA ILE A 273 19.81 -14.77 -5.40
C ILE A 273 18.37 -14.37 -5.05
N SER A 274 17.60 -13.83 -5.99
CA SER A 274 16.19 -13.49 -5.72
C SER A 274 15.33 -14.76 -5.58
N ALA A 275 14.13 -14.62 -5.01
CA ALA A 275 13.17 -15.73 -4.93
C ALA A 275 12.73 -16.22 -6.32
N MET A 276 12.51 -15.29 -7.27
CA MET A 276 12.10 -15.61 -8.64
C MET A 276 13.18 -16.39 -9.38
N GLU A 277 14.43 -15.94 -9.28
CA GLU A 277 15.57 -16.61 -9.91
C GLU A 277 15.83 -17.98 -9.26
N PHE A 278 15.67 -18.10 -7.93
CA PHE A 278 15.74 -19.39 -7.23
C PHE A 278 14.71 -20.39 -7.77
N VAL A 279 13.45 -19.98 -7.94
CA VAL A 279 12.39 -20.80 -8.55
C VAL A 279 12.77 -21.16 -9.99
N ARG A 280 13.22 -20.18 -10.79
CA ARG A 280 13.61 -20.41 -12.19
C ARG A 280 14.70 -21.49 -12.29
N ARG A 281 15.75 -21.41 -11.47
CA ARG A 281 16.86 -22.39 -11.45
C ARG A 281 16.44 -23.77 -10.94
N LYS A 282 15.48 -23.84 -10.01
CA LYS A 282 14.87 -25.10 -9.58
C LYS A 282 14.05 -25.76 -10.70
N LEU A 283 13.29 -24.95 -11.45
CA LEU A 283 12.47 -25.43 -12.56
C LEU A 283 13.30 -25.83 -13.79
N SER A 284 14.42 -25.16 -14.04
CA SER A 284 15.34 -25.52 -15.14
C SER A 284 16.20 -26.75 -14.86
N GLY A 285 16.26 -27.20 -13.60
CA GLY A 285 17.13 -28.30 -13.16
C GLY A 285 18.56 -27.88 -12.82
N GLU A 286 18.89 -26.59 -12.90
CA GLU A 286 20.20 -26.06 -12.44
C GLU A 286 20.39 -26.27 -10.94
N PHE A 287 19.33 -26.03 -10.15
CA PHE A 287 19.32 -26.36 -8.73
C PHE A 287 18.64 -27.71 -8.50
N LYS A 288 19.38 -28.62 -7.85
CA LYS A 288 18.84 -29.90 -7.38
C LYS A 288 17.61 -29.65 -6.51
N ARG A 289 16.61 -30.52 -6.65
CA ARG A 289 15.35 -30.49 -5.91
C ARG A 289 15.23 -31.67 -4.95
N LEU A 290 14.54 -31.49 -3.83
CA LEU A 290 13.96 -32.64 -3.12
C LEU A 290 12.89 -33.28 -4.03
N ASP A 291 12.58 -34.56 -3.76
CA ASP A 291 11.49 -35.21 -4.47
C ASP A 291 10.17 -34.45 -4.21
N GLY A 292 9.45 -34.10 -5.28
CA GLY A 292 8.26 -33.25 -5.23
C GLY A 292 8.48 -31.74 -4.98
N GLU A 293 9.71 -31.26 -4.76
CA GLU A 293 9.96 -29.83 -4.52
C GLU A 293 9.57 -28.98 -5.74
N CYS A 294 9.09 -27.76 -5.51
CA CYS A 294 8.36 -26.91 -6.46
C CYS A 294 6.98 -27.45 -6.85
N SER A 295 6.49 -28.51 -6.21
CA SER A 295 5.10 -28.99 -6.27
C SER A 295 4.47 -29.17 -4.89
N PHE A 296 5.21 -28.91 -3.80
CA PHE A 296 4.71 -28.94 -2.43
C PHE A 296 3.61 -27.90 -2.25
N GLU A 297 2.38 -28.34 -1.98
CA GLU A 297 1.29 -27.43 -1.65
C GLU A 297 1.51 -26.85 -0.25
N MET A 298 1.35 -25.54 -0.14
CA MET A 298 1.49 -24.77 1.09
C MET A 298 0.19 -24.04 1.35
N GLY A 299 -0.45 -24.33 2.49
CA GLY A 299 -1.59 -23.54 2.93
C GLY A 299 -1.16 -22.12 3.27
N VAL A 300 -1.98 -21.13 2.91
CA VAL A 300 -1.84 -19.74 3.34
C VAL A 300 -3.13 -19.33 4.02
N LYS A 301 -3.05 -18.78 5.23
CA LYS A 301 -4.22 -18.34 5.98
C LYS A 301 -4.85 -17.13 5.29
N ASP A 302 -6.14 -17.22 4.95
CA ASP A 302 -6.87 -16.07 4.39
C ASP A 302 -6.85 -14.88 5.35
N TYR A 303 -6.67 -13.69 4.78
CA TYR A 303 -6.51 -12.41 5.47
C TYR A 303 -5.28 -12.29 6.36
N SER A 304 -4.36 -13.26 6.35
CA SER A 304 -3.07 -13.09 7.00
C SER A 304 -2.21 -12.05 6.28
N SER A 305 -1.23 -11.45 6.97
CA SER A 305 -0.41 -10.34 6.49
C SER A 305 1.02 -10.45 7.03
N TRP A 306 1.93 -9.60 6.57
CA TRP A 306 3.30 -9.54 7.12
C TRP A 306 3.46 -8.64 8.35
N SER A 307 2.44 -7.85 8.71
CA SER A 307 2.58 -6.70 9.62
C SER A 307 1.43 -6.56 10.64
N ASP A 308 0.58 -7.56 10.84
CA ASP A 308 -0.49 -7.53 11.85
C ASP A 308 0.03 -7.30 13.29
N TYR A 309 -0.87 -6.97 14.22
CA TYR A 309 -0.59 -6.97 15.65
C TYR A 309 -0.42 -8.40 16.18
N PHE A 310 0.80 -8.93 16.03
CA PHE A 310 1.10 -10.32 16.36
C PHE A 310 0.94 -10.64 17.86
N ASP A 311 1.09 -9.64 18.73
CA ASP A 311 0.81 -9.74 20.17
C ASP A 311 -0.66 -10.07 20.49
N LEU A 312 -1.56 -9.85 19.54
CA LEU A 312 -2.99 -10.17 19.67
C LEU A 312 -3.39 -11.49 18.99
N SER A 313 -2.44 -12.18 18.37
CA SER A 313 -2.67 -13.46 17.68
C SER A 313 -3.16 -14.53 18.66
N LEU A 314 -4.14 -15.32 18.24
CA LEU A 314 -4.70 -16.43 19.02
C LEU A 314 -4.21 -17.81 18.55
N ASP A 315 -3.60 -17.88 17.38
CA ASP A 315 -3.22 -19.12 16.69
C ASP A 315 -1.74 -19.14 16.26
N GLY A 316 -0.94 -18.15 16.69
CA GLY A 316 0.46 -18.00 16.28
C GLY A 316 0.62 -17.61 14.81
N LYS A 317 -0.45 -17.14 14.16
CA LYS A 317 -0.47 -16.63 12.78
C LYS A 317 -0.96 -15.19 12.76
N THR A 318 -0.56 -14.45 11.75
CA THR A 318 -1.06 -13.10 11.48
C THR A 318 -2.49 -13.13 10.92
N SER A 319 -3.18 -11.99 10.98
CA SER A 319 -4.46 -11.68 10.32
C SER A 319 -4.33 -10.29 9.66
N ASP A 320 -5.46 -9.64 9.43
CA ASP A 320 -5.65 -8.26 9.00
C ASP A 320 -6.25 -7.39 10.13
N SER A 321 -6.16 -7.85 11.38
CA SER A 321 -6.79 -7.22 12.54
C SER A 321 -6.34 -5.77 12.67
N ARG A 322 -5.07 -5.48 12.34
CA ARG A 322 -4.52 -4.12 12.26
C ARG A 322 -5.41 -3.17 11.47
N TRP A 323 -5.84 -3.54 10.27
CA TRP A 323 -6.60 -2.64 9.40
C TRP A 323 -8.11 -2.73 9.62
N LEU A 324 -8.62 -3.84 10.17
CA LEU A 324 -10.04 -3.98 10.48
C LEU A 324 -10.46 -3.36 11.81
N GLY A 325 -9.57 -3.38 12.81
CA GLY A 325 -9.88 -2.94 14.18
C GLY A 325 -10.60 -3.97 15.05
N TYR A 326 -10.80 -5.19 14.55
CA TYR A 326 -11.27 -6.33 15.34
C TYR A 326 -10.53 -7.61 14.93
N ARG A 327 -10.52 -8.61 15.82
CA ARG A 327 -9.94 -9.92 15.52
C ARG A 327 -10.96 -10.82 14.85
N ARG A 328 -10.63 -11.38 13.70
CA ARG A 328 -11.53 -12.31 12.98
C ARG A 328 -11.89 -13.56 13.79
N ALA A 329 -10.97 -14.04 14.62
CA ALA A 329 -11.14 -15.29 15.37
C ALA A 329 -12.26 -15.26 16.41
N ASP A 330 -12.54 -14.10 17.03
CA ASP A 330 -13.57 -13.96 18.06
C ASP A 330 -14.47 -12.73 17.89
N GLY A 331 -14.31 -11.98 16.80
CA GLY A 331 -15.09 -10.79 16.46
C GLY A 331 -14.84 -9.60 17.39
N LYS A 332 -13.83 -9.66 18.27
CA LYS A 332 -13.65 -8.65 19.32
C LYS A 332 -12.84 -7.46 18.83
N VAL A 333 -13.39 -6.27 19.06
CA VAL A 333 -12.73 -4.98 18.89
C VAL A 333 -11.74 -4.78 20.03
N PHE A 334 -10.54 -4.29 19.70
CA PHE A 334 -9.45 -4.13 20.64
C PHE A 334 -8.95 -2.68 20.71
N GLU A 335 -8.08 -2.40 21.66
CA GLU A 335 -7.41 -1.12 21.83
C GLU A 335 -5.94 -1.20 21.44
N ARG A 336 -5.37 -0.05 21.06
CA ARG A 336 -3.92 0.15 21.00
C ARG A 336 -3.53 1.41 21.76
N ARG A 337 -2.26 1.46 22.17
CA ARG A 337 -1.72 2.58 22.94
C ARG A 337 -1.03 3.60 22.05
N VAL A 338 -1.39 4.87 22.22
CA VAL A 338 -0.75 6.03 21.60
C VAL A 338 -0.47 7.06 22.67
N ASN A 339 0.80 7.46 22.84
CA ASN A 339 1.22 8.45 23.85
C ASN A 339 0.68 8.14 25.26
N GLY A 340 0.72 6.86 25.65
CA GLY A 340 0.24 6.37 26.94
C GLY A 340 -1.29 6.24 27.09
N ARG A 341 -2.07 6.72 26.11
CA ARG A 341 -3.54 6.60 26.08
C ARG A 341 -3.97 5.34 25.34
N LYS A 342 -4.99 4.64 25.83
CA LYS A 342 -5.64 3.55 25.09
C LYS A 342 -6.65 4.14 24.11
N ILE A 343 -6.58 3.73 22.85
CA ILE A 343 -7.47 4.16 21.77
C ILE A 343 -8.21 2.91 21.28
N SER A 344 -9.54 2.97 21.21
CA SER A 344 -10.31 1.89 20.60
C SER A 344 -10.06 1.86 19.09
N GLN A 345 -9.83 0.68 18.53
CA GLN A 345 -9.67 0.51 17.09
C GLN A 345 -11.01 0.43 16.34
N LEU A 346 -12.15 0.66 17.00
CA LEU A 346 -13.49 0.64 16.39
C LEU A 346 -13.60 1.57 15.17
N TRP A 347 -12.89 2.69 15.19
CA TRP A 347 -12.85 3.62 14.06
C TRP A 347 -12.39 2.96 12.76
N LYS A 348 -11.52 1.94 12.82
CA LYS A 348 -11.06 1.20 11.63
C LYS A 348 -12.17 0.36 11.02
N VAL A 349 -13.07 -0.18 11.84
CA VAL A 349 -14.26 -0.91 11.39
C VAL A 349 -15.15 0.04 10.59
N ALA A 350 -15.45 1.20 11.18
CA ALA A 350 -16.28 2.22 10.56
C ALA A 350 -15.65 2.77 9.29
N PHE A 351 -14.35 3.07 9.31
CA PHE A 351 -13.63 3.61 8.16
C PHE A 351 -13.57 2.60 7.01
N THR A 352 -13.33 1.32 7.30
CA THR A 352 -13.35 0.24 6.31
C THR A 352 -14.73 0.12 5.66
N ARG A 353 -15.79 0.02 6.49
CA ARG A 353 -17.17 -0.09 6.01
C ARG A 353 -17.60 1.14 5.20
N LEU A 354 -17.21 2.34 5.63
CA LEU A 354 -17.48 3.58 4.91
C LEU A 354 -16.87 3.51 3.51
N PHE A 355 -15.57 3.24 3.40
CA PHE A 355 -14.89 3.24 2.11
C PHE A 355 -15.40 2.12 1.19
N GLU A 356 -15.77 0.95 1.73
CA GLU A 356 -16.48 -0.09 0.96
C GLU A 356 -17.81 0.42 0.37
N GLU A 357 -18.60 1.16 1.15
CA GLU A 357 -19.86 1.76 0.69
C GLU A 357 -19.61 2.87 -0.34
N LEU A 358 -18.63 3.76 -0.10
CA LEU A 358 -18.28 4.85 -1.01
C LEU A 358 -17.74 4.33 -2.35
N ASN A 359 -16.86 3.34 -2.33
CA ASN A 359 -16.33 2.70 -3.54
C ASN A 359 -17.46 2.11 -4.39
N ARG A 360 -18.41 1.41 -3.76
CA ARG A 360 -19.58 0.84 -4.45
C ARG A 360 -20.46 1.91 -5.05
N THR A 361 -20.69 3.00 -4.33
CA THR A 361 -21.48 4.16 -4.80
C THR A 361 -20.82 4.84 -5.99
N ILE A 362 -19.51 5.12 -5.92
CA ILE A 362 -18.76 5.73 -7.02
C ILE A 362 -18.72 4.78 -8.23
N ARG A 363 -18.39 3.50 -8.02
CA ARG A 363 -18.41 2.49 -9.09
C ARG A 363 -19.78 2.44 -9.76
N LEU A 364 -20.88 2.47 -9.01
CA LEU A 364 -22.21 2.47 -9.58
C LEU A 364 -22.43 3.69 -10.49
N GLY A 365 -22.09 4.89 -10.03
CA GLY A 365 -22.21 6.12 -10.83
C GLY A 365 -21.34 6.09 -12.09
N VAL A 366 -20.08 5.69 -11.95
CA VAL A 366 -19.12 5.54 -13.06
C VAL A 366 -19.61 4.53 -14.09
N LEU A 367 -20.05 3.35 -13.64
CA LEU A 367 -20.55 2.31 -14.54
C LEU A 367 -21.83 2.76 -15.26
N LYS A 368 -22.77 3.42 -14.58
CA LYS A 368 -23.96 3.98 -15.23
C LYS A 368 -23.59 5.00 -16.29
N GLY A 369 -22.74 5.96 -15.96
CA GLY A 369 -22.29 6.98 -16.91
C GLY A 369 -21.56 6.37 -18.12
N LEU A 370 -20.70 5.36 -17.90
CA LEU A 370 -19.99 4.68 -19.00
C LEU A 370 -20.95 3.85 -19.88
N VAL A 371 -21.96 3.21 -19.28
CA VAL A 371 -22.98 2.46 -20.03
C VAL A 371 -23.82 3.39 -20.91
N GLU A 372 -24.18 4.58 -20.42
CA GLU A 372 -24.90 5.60 -21.20
C GLU A 372 -24.08 6.09 -22.40
N LEU A 373 -22.75 6.07 -22.30
CA LEU A 373 -21.82 6.37 -23.41
C LEU A 373 -21.55 5.15 -24.32
N GLY A 374 -22.21 4.01 -24.07
CA GLY A 374 -22.00 2.77 -24.83
C GLY A 374 -20.61 2.15 -24.65
N ALA A 375 -19.94 2.42 -23.53
CA ALA A 375 -18.56 2.00 -23.30
C ALA A 375 -18.44 0.58 -22.70
N ASN A 376 -17.40 -0.15 -23.09
CA ASN A 376 -16.88 -1.29 -22.33
C ASN A 376 -16.13 -0.77 -21.09
N ALA A 377 -16.89 -0.56 -20.02
CA ALA A 377 -16.39 0.09 -18.81
C ALA A 377 -15.15 -0.57 -18.20
N LYS A 378 -15.08 -1.91 -18.15
CA LYS A 378 -13.92 -2.61 -17.55
C LYS A 378 -12.65 -2.37 -18.34
N GLU A 379 -12.73 -2.40 -19.67
CA GLU A 379 -11.57 -2.17 -20.51
C GLU A 379 -11.15 -0.72 -20.48
N PHE A 380 -12.10 0.21 -20.60
CA PHE A 380 -11.86 1.65 -20.47
C PHE A 380 -11.15 1.98 -19.14
N LEU A 381 -11.66 1.47 -18.02
CA LEU A 381 -11.08 1.76 -16.71
C LEU A 381 -9.67 1.19 -16.54
N VAL A 382 -9.30 0.10 -17.21
CA VAL A 382 -7.89 -0.35 -17.22
C VAL A 382 -7.04 0.57 -18.09
N ARG A 383 -7.48 0.89 -19.31
CA ARG A 383 -6.74 1.77 -20.22
C ARG A 383 -6.62 3.20 -19.72
N TYR A 384 -7.54 3.66 -18.86
CA TYR A 384 -7.45 4.98 -18.23
C TYR A 384 -6.19 5.14 -17.36
N ALA A 385 -5.53 4.05 -16.94
CA ALA A 385 -4.21 4.11 -16.34
C ALA A 385 -3.21 4.86 -17.22
N ARG A 386 -3.32 4.75 -18.55
CA ARG A 386 -2.48 5.49 -19.53
C ARG A 386 -2.66 7.00 -19.47
N VAL A 387 -3.79 7.48 -18.95
CA VAL A 387 -4.00 8.90 -18.66
C VAL A 387 -3.48 9.24 -17.27
N PHE A 388 -3.82 8.44 -16.27
CA PHE A 388 -3.46 8.74 -14.88
C PHE A 388 -1.94 8.74 -14.66
N PHE A 389 -1.24 7.76 -15.22
CA PHE A 389 0.21 7.60 -15.16
C PHE A 389 0.90 7.97 -16.48
N ARG A 390 0.33 8.91 -17.26
CA ARG A 390 0.80 9.25 -18.62
C ARG A 390 2.32 9.44 -18.70
N ASP A 391 2.90 10.27 -17.83
CA ASP A 391 4.33 10.60 -17.88
C ASP A 391 5.22 9.36 -17.77
N TYR A 392 4.81 8.37 -16.98
CA TYR A 392 5.51 7.09 -16.84
C TYR A 392 5.40 6.26 -18.13
N TYR A 393 4.19 6.13 -18.67
CA TYR A 393 3.99 5.37 -19.90
C TYR A 393 4.67 5.99 -21.11
N ASP A 394 4.66 7.33 -21.20
CA ASP A 394 5.38 8.10 -22.21
C ASP A 394 6.90 7.89 -22.09
N TYR A 395 7.45 7.84 -20.87
CA TYR A 395 8.87 7.55 -20.64
C TYR A 395 9.28 6.19 -21.24
N PHE A 396 8.43 5.17 -21.12
CA PHE A 396 8.67 3.85 -21.70
C PHE A 396 8.21 3.71 -23.17
N GLY A 397 7.79 4.82 -23.82
CA GLY A 397 7.34 4.82 -25.21
C GLY A 397 6.09 3.99 -25.46
N MET A 398 5.22 3.86 -24.45
CA MET A 398 3.97 3.13 -24.55
C MET A 398 2.83 4.04 -25.02
N GLU A 399 1.80 3.44 -25.62
CA GLU A 399 0.65 4.18 -26.14
C GLU A 399 -0.17 4.87 -25.03
N THR A 400 -0.36 6.19 -25.16
CA THR A 400 -1.10 7.05 -24.22
C THR A 400 -2.08 8.00 -24.91
N SER A 401 -2.24 7.87 -26.24
CA SER A 401 -3.13 8.73 -27.02
C SER A 401 -4.59 8.61 -26.57
N PRO A 402 -5.37 9.69 -26.72
CA PRO A 402 -6.81 9.64 -26.46
C PRO A 402 -7.52 8.54 -27.24
N ASP A 403 -7.13 8.29 -28.50
CA ASP A 403 -7.75 7.27 -29.35
C ASP A 403 -7.62 5.86 -28.76
N TYR A 404 -6.44 5.50 -28.25
CA TYR A 404 -6.24 4.21 -27.57
C TYR A 404 -7.08 4.08 -26.30
N VAL A 405 -7.12 5.14 -25.49
CA VAL A 405 -7.82 5.10 -24.20
C VAL A 405 -9.33 5.10 -24.39
N LEU A 406 -9.84 5.85 -25.38
CA LEU A 406 -11.27 6.01 -25.66
C LEU A 406 -11.81 4.97 -26.64
N GLU A 407 -10.99 4.11 -27.26
CA GLU A 407 -11.47 3.00 -28.09
C GLU A 407 -12.59 2.19 -27.41
N PRO A 408 -12.47 1.76 -26.13
CA PRO A 408 -13.54 1.02 -25.47
C PRO A 408 -14.74 1.89 -25.12
N ALA A 409 -14.65 3.22 -25.27
CA ALA A 409 -15.71 4.20 -25.03
C ALA A 409 -16.15 4.90 -26.31
N ASN A 410 -15.92 4.31 -27.49
CA ASN A 410 -16.34 4.83 -28.80
C ASN A 410 -15.85 6.26 -29.11
N GLY A 411 -14.74 6.71 -28.53
CA GLY A 411 -14.25 8.08 -28.69
C GLY A 411 -14.95 9.14 -27.82
N GLU A 412 -15.83 8.74 -26.90
CA GLU A 412 -16.60 9.66 -26.06
C GLU A 412 -15.75 10.33 -24.98
N GLY A 413 -15.32 11.57 -25.22
CA GLY A 413 -14.44 12.31 -24.31
C GLY A 413 -14.97 12.49 -22.88
N LYS A 414 -16.30 12.47 -22.68
CA LYS A 414 -16.92 12.51 -21.34
C LYS A 414 -16.51 11.31 -20.46
N ALA A 415 -16.13 10.18 -21.06
CA ALA A 415 -15.65 9.01 -20.34
C ALA A 415 -14.40 9.33 -19.49
N PHE A 416 -13.55 10.26 -19.93
CA PHE A 416 -12.37 10.67 -19.15
C PHE A 416 -12.71 11.19 -17.77
N LYS A 417 -13.82 11.94 -17.62
CA LYS A 417 -14.26 12.45 -16.32
C LYS A 417 -14.64 11.31 -15.38
N LEU A 418 -15.31 10.28 -15.90
CA LEU A 418 -15.69 9.09 -15.13
C LEU A 418 -14.46 8.23 -14.77
N GLY A 419 -13.50 8.09 -15.70
CA GLY A 419 -12.22 7.46 -15.44
C GLY A 419 -11.45 8.16 -14.32
N ARG A 420 -11.39 9.50 -14.36
CA ARG A 420 -10.79 10.32 -13.31
C ARG A 420 -11.44 10.07 -11.96
N ILE A 421 -12.76 10.19 -11.88
CA ILE A 421 -13.53 9.97 -10.64
C ILE A 421 -13.24 8.59 -10.05
N TYR A 422 -13.23 7.55 -10.90
CA TYR A 422 -12.91 6.20 -10.47
C TYR A 422 -11.48 6.08 -9.93
N TYR A 423 -10.49 6.66 -10.60
CA TYR A 423 -9.10 6.61 -10.16
C TYR A 423 -8.82 7.44 -8.91
N LEU A 424 -9.54 8.55 -8.71
CA LEU A 424 -9.51 9.27 -7.44
C LEU A 424 -10.06 8.39 -6.31
N ALA A 425 -11.16 7.68 -6.54
CA ALA A 425 -11.65 6.71 -5.57
C ALA A 425 -10.62 5.61 -5.29
N LEU A 426 -9.96 5.06 -6.31
CA LEU A 426 -8.87 4.07 -6.12
C LEU A 426 -7.70 4.65 -5.30
N LEU A 427 -7.25 5.86 -5.62
CA LEU A 427 -6.19 6.56 -4.89
C LEU A 427 -6.57 6.77 -3.42
N ALA A 428 -7.83 7.08 -3.15
CA ALA A 428 -8.34 7.26 -1.80
C ALA A 428 -8.41 5.97 -0.95
N ASN A 429 -8.05 4.80 -1.49
CA ASN A 429 -8.10 3.52 -0.78
C ASN A 429 -6.76 3.08 -0.18
N HIS A 430 -5.78 3.98 -0.02
CA HIS A 430 -4.53 3.66 0.67
C HIS A 430 -4.79 2.91 1.98
N SER A 431 -4.01 1.86 2.25
CA SER A 431 -4.08 1.10 3.52
C SER A 431 -3.58 1.91 4.72
N CYS A 432 -2.67 2.87 4.45
CA CYS A 432 -1.85 3.57 5.45
C CYS A 432 -2.64 4.18 6.62
N PRO A 433 -3.82 4.82 6.45
CA PRO A 433 -4.57 5.33 7.60
C PRO A 433 -4.85 4.25 8.63
N ARG A 434 -5.30 3.07 8.18
CA ARG A 434 -5.67 1.96 9.04
C ARG A 434 -4.47 1.14 9.52
N PHE A 435 -3.25 1.44 9.08
CA PHE A 435 -2.05 0.85 9.65
C PHE A 435 -1.78 1.36 11.07
N TRP A 436 -1.99 2.67 11.27
CA TRP A 436 -1.68 3.37 12.52
C TRP A 436 -2.78 3.22 13.57
N GLU A 437 -2.42 3.41 14.83
CA GLU A 437 -3.33 3.24 15.96
C GLU A 437 -4.39 4.35 16.03
N ASN A 438 -3.99 5.60 15.73
CA ASN A 438 -4.84 6.79 15.75
C ASN A 438 -5.34 7.18 14.35
N LEU A 439 -6.58 7.68 14.26
CA LEU A 439 -7.19 8.11 12.99
C LEU A 439 -6.63 9.45 12.48
N ASP A 440 -6.44 10.44 13.35
CA ASP A 440 -6.00 11.80 12.98
C ASP A 440 -4.52 11.78 12.52
N THR A 441 -4.33 11.59 11.22
CA THR A 441 -3.04 11.49 10.52
C THR A 441 -3.14 12.08 9.11
N ARG A 442 -2.01 12.51 8.54
CA ARG A 442 -1.96 13.12 7.20
C ARG A 442 -2.52 12.22 6.11
N VAL A 443 -2.35 10.90 6.25
CA VAL A 443 -2.84 9.90 5.30
C VAL A 443 -4.36 9.69 5.40
N ALA A 444 -4.95 9.76 6.60
CA ALA A 444 -6.40 9.70 6.74
C ALA A 444 -7.05 10.94 6.10
N PHE A 445 -6.45 12.12 6.33
CA PHE A 445 -6.85 13.35 5.67
C PHE A 445 -6.75 13.24 4.15
N GLY A 446 -5.63 12.74 3.62
CA GLY A 446 -5.42 12.53 2.19
C GLY A 446 -6.48 11.63 1.55
N ASN A 447 -6.72 10.44 2.12
CA ASN A 447 -7.76 9.52 1.63
C ASN A 447 -9.12 10.19 1.57
N VAL A 448 -9.53 10.87 2.65
CA VAL A 448 -10.85 11.50 2.72
C VAL A 448 -10.97 12.69 1.78
N SER A 449 -9.91 13.49 1.63
CA SER A 449 -9.91 14.63 0.71
C SER A 449 -10.05 14.18 -0.75
N VAL A 450 -9.30 13.15 -1.15
CA VAL A 450 -9.37 12.60 -2.51
C VAL A 450 -10.74 11.93 -2.75
N MET A 451 -11.27 11.20 -1.76
CA MET A 451 -12.61 10.60 -1.83
C MET A 451 -13.71 11.67 -1.94
N ALA A 452 -13.62 12.74 -1.15
CA ALA A 452 -14.53 13.88 -1.22
C ALA A 452 -14.50 14.52 -2.62
N LYS A 453 -13.32 14.71 -3.21
CA LYS A 453 -13.20 15.22 -4.59
C LYS A 453 -13.93 14.34 -5.59
N ALA A 454 -13.72 13.01 -5.51
CA ALA A 454 -14.38 12.06 -6.41
C ALA A 454 -15.91 12.12 -6.30
N LEU A 455 -16.44 12.21 -5.08
CA LEU A 455 -17.89 12.32 -4.83
C LEU A 455 -18.47 13.64 -5.36
N ILE A 456 -17.80 14.77 -5.11
CA ILE A 456 -18.28 16.09 -5.57
C ILE A 456 -18.26 16.16 -7.09
N GLU A 457 -17.17 15.71 -7.74
CA GLU A 457 -17.10 15.66 -9.20
C GLU A 457 -18.20 14.75 -9.81
N LEU A 458 -18.64 13.71 -9.08
CA LEU A 458 -19.73 12.84 -9.51
C LEU A 458 -21.11 13.46 -9.28
N MET A 459 -21.31 14.24 -8.21
CA MET A 459 -22.52 15.06 -8.00
C MET A 459 -22.69 16.08 -9.13
N GLU A 460 -21.60 16.71 -9.56
CA GLU A 460 -21.60 17.66 -10.68
C GLU A 460 -21.86 16.97 -12.01
N TYR A 461 -21.27 15.80 -12.25
CA TYR A 461 -21.50 15.03 -13.48
C TYR A 461 -22.98 14.64 -13.66
N PHE A 462 -23.64 14.29 -12.55
CA PHE A 462 -25.04 13.90 -12.51
C PHE A 462 -25.98 15.04 -12.08
N ASP A 463 -25.60 16.29 -12.29
CA ASP A 463 -26.45 17.44 -11.92
C ASP A 463 -27.83 17.38 -12.60
N GLY A 464 -28.88 17.59 -11.81
CA GLY A 464 -30.27 17.43 -12.24
C GLY A 464 -30.76 15.98 -12.41
N SER A 465 -29.93 14.97 -12.14
CA SER A 465 -30.32 13.55 -12.13
C SER A 465 -30.78 13.10 -10.74
N GLU A 466 -31.70 12.15 -10.67
CA GLU A 466 -32.07 11.48 -9.42
C GLU A 466 -30.87 10.80 -8.72
N LEU A 467 -29.82 10.46 -9.47
CA LEU A 467 -28.59 9.88 -8.93
C LEU A 467 -27.77 10.85 -8.09
N GLN A 468 -27.93 12.17 -8.29
CA GLN A 468 -27.17 13.18 -7.54
C GLN A 468 -27.38 13.02 -6.02
N SER A 469 -28.62 12.73 -5.60
CA SER A 469 -28.99 12.52 -4.20
C SER A 469 -28.20 11.38 -3.53
N LEU A 470 -27.89 10.31 -4.27
CA LEU A 470 -27.08 9.20 -3.76
C LEU A 470 -25.66 9.64 -3.41
N PHE A 471 -25.07 10.49 -4.27
CA PHE A 471 -23.71 11.00 -4.06
C PHE A 471 -23.67 12.04 -2.95
N ILE A 472 -24.70 12.89 -2.86
CA ILE A 472 -24.90 13.81 -1.73
C ILE A 472 -24.95 13.02 -0.42
N GLU A 473 -25.75 11.96 -0.32
CA GLU A 473 -25.84 11.13 0.88
C GLU A 473 -24.48 10.50 1.24
N ALA A 474 -23.76 10.00 0.24
CA ALA A 474 -22.42 9.44 0.42
C ALA A 474 -21.43 10.46 0.99
N TYR A 475 -21.43 11.70 0.49
CA TYR A 475 -20.61 12.78 1.02
C TYR A 475 -21.04 13.23 2.42
N LEU A 476 -22.35 13.27 2.71
CA LEU A 476 -22.87 13.56 4.04
C LEU A 476 -22.40 12.53 5.08
N ARG A 477 -22.15 11.27 4.69
CA ARG A 477 -21.56 10.25 5.58
C ARG A 477 -20.10 10.55 5.94
N LEU A 478 -19.34 11.22 5.06
CA LEU A 478 -18.00 11.72 5.41
C LEU A 478 -18.10 12.86 6.44
N LEU A 479 -18.97 13.85 6.18
CA LEU A 479 -19.16 14.98 7.10
C LEU A 479 -19.67 14.55 8.48
N ASN A 480 -20.52 13.52 8.53
CA ASN A 480 -21.15 13.02 9.74
C ASN A 480 -20.57 11.68 10.20
N PHE A 481 -19.27 11.44 9.97
CA PHE A 481 -18.59 10.18 10.29
C PHE A 481 -18.83 9.73 11.74
N GLU A 482 -18.83 10.66 12.68
CA GLU A 482 -19.10 10.40 14.11
C GLU A 482 -20.46 9.73 14.35
N ASN A 483 -21.49 10.12 13.60
CA ASN A 483 -22.85 9.60 13.74
C ASN A 483 -23.00 8.18 13.17
N LEU A 484 -22.02 7.69 12.41
CA LEU A 484 -22.05 6.32 11.87
C LEU A 484 -21.98 5.26 12.96
N TYR A 485 -21.47 5.60 14.15
CA TYR A 485 -21.53 4.73 15.32
C TYR A 485 -22.96 4.26 15.64
N HIS A 486 -23.91 5.20 15.66
CA HIS A 486 -25.32 4.92 15.93
C HIS A 486 -26.00 4.28 14.72
N LEU A 487 -25.75 4.82 13.52
CA LEU A 487 -26.36 4.32 12.28
C LEU A 487 -26.02 2.86 12.01
N TRP A 488 -24.79 2.44 12.30
CA TRP A 488 -24.32 1.08 12.07
C TRP A 488 -24.36 0.19 13.31
N ASN A 489 -24.94 0.68 14.42
CA ASN A 489 -25.02 -0.03 15.68
C ASN A 489 -23.66 -0.61 16.12
N LEU A 490 -22.59 0.19 15.99
CA LEU A 490 -21.23 -0.25 16.29
C LEU A 490 -21.05 -0.60 17.78
N GLY A 491 -21.87 -0.01 18.65
CA GLY A 491 -21.89 -0.33 20.08
C GLY A 491 -22.30 -1.77 20.42
N ALA A 492 -22.94 -2.49 19.49
CA ALA A 492 -23.30 -3.89 19.68
C ALA A 492 -22.15 -4.86 19.36
N MET A 493 -21.03 -4.38 18.83
CA MET A 493 -19.88 -5.24 18.54
C MET A 493 -19.25 -5.78 19.84
N PRO A 494 -18.74 -7.03 19.83
CA PRO A 494 -17.99 -7.56 20.96
C PRO A 494 -16.71 -6.75 21.22
N SER A 495 -16.39 -6.53 22.49
CA SER A 495 -15.19 -5.81 22.93
C SER A 495 -14.21 -6.75 23.63
N LEU A 496 -12.91 -6.52 23.46
CA LEU A 496 -11.85 -7.38 24.02
C LEU A 496 -11.72 -7.18 25.54
N GLN A 497 -11.70 -5.93 26.00
CA GLN A 497 -11.58 -5.54 27.41
C GLN A 497 -12.91 -5.02 27.99
N GLY A 498 -14.00 -5.04 27.24
CA GLY A 498 -15.34 -4.68 27.72
C GLY A 498 -15.75 -3.22 27.49
N TRP A 499 -14.89 -2.37 26.92
CA TRP A 499 -15.15 -0.92 26.82
C TRP A 499 -14.93 -0.34 25.42
N GLU A 500 -14.20 -1.05 24.56
CA GLU A 500 -13.74 -0.55 23.27
C GLU A 500 -14.88 -0.15 22.33
N THR A 501 -16.06 -0.75 22.50
CA THR A 501 -17.24 -0.48 21.67
C THR A 501 -18.21 0.52 22.29
N GLY A 502 -17.91 1.08 23.46
CA GLY A 502 -18.75 2.13 24.06
C GLY A 502 -18.65 3.46 23.33
N GLU A 503 -19.71 4.25 23.36
CA GLU A 503 -19.78 5.57 22.69
C GLU A 503 -18.67 6.51 23.16
N LYS A 504 -18.34 6.51 24.45
CA LYS A 504 -17.20 7.28 24.96
C LYS A 504 -15.88 6.89 24.30
N ALA A 505 -15.62 5.60 24.12
CA ALA A 505 -14.41 5.10 23.49
C ALA A 505 -14.34 5.50 22.01
N TRP A 506 -15.48 5.45 21.32
CA TRP A 506 -15.64 5.95 19.96
C TRP A 506 -15.32 7.44 19.85
N LEU A 507 -15.99 8.28 20.64
CA LEU A 507 -15.78 9.74 20.62
C LEU A 507 -14.34 10.11 21.01
N ASP A 508 -13.77 9.43 22.01
CA ASP A 508 -12.38 9.65 22.41
C ASP A 508 -11.39 9.30 21.29
N ALA A 509 -11.65 8.27 20.48
CA ALA A 509 -10.82 7.86 19.35
C ALA A 509 -10.92 8.79 18.12
N LEU A 510 -11.97 9.61 18.03
CA LEU A 510 -12.17 10.57 16.94
C LEU A 510 -11.70 11.99 17.27
N LYS A 511 -11.23 12.23 18.50
CA LYS A 511 -10.81 13.57 18.91
C LYS A 511 -9.71 14.12 18.00
N PRO A 512 -9.77 15.41 17.66
CA PRO A 512 -8.70 16.06 16.91
C PRO A 512 -7.39 16.02 17.71
N GLU A 513 -6.29 15.75 17.02
CA GLU A 513 -4.92 15.80 17.58
C GLU A 513 -4.22 17.14 17.26
N VAL A 514 -4.99 18.15 16.83
CA VAL A 514 -4.48 19.48 16.44
C VAL A 514 -5.21 20.60 17.19
N PRO A 515 -4.54 21.74 17.46
CA PRO A 515 -5.11 22.80 18.29
C PRO A 515 -6.12 23.71 17.56
N ASN A 516 -6.12 23.71 16.23
CA ASN A 516 -6.84 24.67 15.40
C ASN A 516 -8.11 24.11 14.71
N SER A 517 -8.56 22.92 15.10
CA SER A 517 -9.80 22.34 14.59
C SER A 517 -10.53 21.54 15.66
N GLY A 518 -11.83 21.80 15.81
CA GLY A 518 -12.71 20.99 16.67
C GLY A 518 -13.31 19.75 15.98
N TYR A 519 -13.04 19.55 14.69
CA TYR A 519 -13.60 18.43 13.92
C TYR A 519 -12.68 17.22 13.94
N ASN A 520 -13.25 16.01 13.91
CA ASN A 520 -12.49 14.81 13.58
C ASN A 520 -11.89 14.94 12.15
N VAL A 521 -10.79 14.24 11.88
CA VAL A 521 -10.03 14.38 10.62
C VAL A 521 -10.86 14.07 9.37
N VAL A 522 -11.87 13.19 9.45
CA VAL A 522 -12.72 12.82 8.31
C VAL A 522 -13.62 14.00 7.92
N ALA A 523 -14.34 14.55 8.90
CA ALA A 523 -15.17 15.74 8.67
C ALA A 523 -14.29 16.94 8.25
N ARG A 524 -13.13 17.13 8.88
CA ARG A 524 -12.17 18.20 8.56
C ARG A 524 -11.73 18.16 7.10
N ALA A 525 -11.31 17.00 6.61
CA ALA A 525 -10.88 16.79 5.22
C ALA A 525 -12.03 16.97 4.22
N ALA A 526 -13.20 16.40 4.51
CA ALA A 526 -14.37 16.55 3.65
C ALA A 526 -14.83 18.01 3.54
N LEU A 527 -14.79 18.76 4.64
CA LEU A 527 -15.07 20.20 4.66
C LEU A 527 -13.99 21.00 3.90
N TYR A 528 -12.71 20.66 4.06
CA TYR A 528 -11.60 21.34 3.37
C TYR A 528 -11.76 21.32 1.84
N VAL A 529 -12.18 20.17 1.31
CA VAL A 529 -12.48 20.03 -0.13
C VAL A 529 -13.83 20.65 -0.49
N GLY A 530 -14.86 20.42 0.33
CA GLY A 530 -16.20 20.95 0.11
C GLY A 530 -16.24 22.48 0.08
N GLU A 531 -15.43 23.13 0.91
CA GLU A 531 -15.25 24.58 0.95
C GLU A 531 -14.72 25.15 -0.37
N ARG A 532 -14.03 24.36 -1.18
CA ARG A 532 -13.46 24.80 -2.45
C ARG A 532 -14.34 24.40 -3.64
N ASP A 533 -14.99 23.24 -3.54
CA ASP A 533 -15.59 22.59 -4.70
C ASP A 533 -17.12 22.61 -4.71
N LEU A 534 -17.80 22.63 -3.55
CA LEU A 534 -19.27 22.69 -3.55
C LEU A 534 -19.73 24.08 -4.01
N ARG A 535 -20.57 24.09 -5.04
CA ARG A 535 -21.14 25.31 -5.66
C ARG A 535 -22.66 25.30 -5.61
N GLY A 536 -23.27 26.46 -5.84
CA GLY A 536 -24.73 26.60 -5.91
C GLY A 536 -25.44 26.10 -4.64
N GLU A 537 -26.52 25.34 -4.81
CA GLU A 537 -27.30 24.80 -3.70
C GLU A 537 -26.52 23.76 -2.87
N LEU A 538 -25.57 23.04 -3.49
CA LEU A 538 -24.73 22.07 -2.78
C LEU A 538 -23.84 22.75 -1.72
N ARG A 539 -23.56 24.05 -1.87
CA ARG A 539 -22.81 24.80 -0.84
C ARG A 539 -23.53 24.83 0.51
N ASN A 540 -24.86 24.77 0.49
CA ASN A 540 -25.66 24.78 1.71
C ASN A 540 -25.44 23.52 2.58
N LEU A 541 -24.92 22.43 2.01
CA LEU A 541 -24.59 21.20 2.75
C LEU A 541 -23.55 21.43 3.85
N ILE A 542 -22.68 22.43 3.68
CA ILE A 542 -21.62 22.76 4.63
C ILE A 542 -21.81 24.10 5.34
N GLY A 543 -22.89 24.84 5.05
CA GLY A 543 -23.09 26.22 5.51
C GLY A 543 -23.23 26.39 7.02
N HIS A 544 -23.52 25.32 7.76
CA HIS A 544 -23.64 25.32 9.23
C HIS A 544 -22.35 24.92 9.96
N TYR A 545 -21.29 24.54 9.25
CA TYR A 545 -19.99 24.23 9.85
C TYR A 545 -19.12 25.50 9.97
N ASN A 546 -18.20 25.49 10.94
CA ASN A 546 -17.17 26.51 11.05
C ASN A 546 -16.03 26.19 10.08
N LEU A 547 -16.04 26.83 8.91
CA LEU A 547 -15.06 26.55 7.86
C LEU A 547 -13.63 27.00 8.20
N ASP A 548 -13.45 27.93 9.15
CA ASP A 548 -12.11 28.28 9.67
C ASP A 548 -11.39 27.09 10.32
N TRP A 549 -12.13 26.04 10.70
CA TRP A 549 -11.58 24.80 11.26
C TRP A 549 -11.36 23.70 10.21
N ALA A 550 -11.75 23.93 8.96
CA ALA A 550 -11.46 23.04 7.84
C ALA A 550 -10.04 23.32 7.36
N VAL A 551 -9.05 22.74 8.05
CA VAL A 551 -7.62 22.92 7.77
C VAL A 551 -6.94 21.57 7.54
N ALA A 552 -5.81 21.57 6.83
CA ALA A 552 -5.08 20.35 6.53
C ALA A 552 -4.17 19.86 7.68
N ASP A 553 -4.03 20.57 8.80
CA ASP A 553 -3.25 20.09 9.95
C ASP A 553 -3.81 18.75 10.49
N THR A 554 -2.93 17.82 10.87
CA THR A 554 -3.30 16.53 11.47
C THR A 554 -2.34 16.13 12.59
N GLY A 555 -2.67 15.07 13.34
CA GLY A 555 -1.69 14.38 14.18
C GLY A 555 -0.51 13.81 13.37
N HIS A 556 0.61 13.55 14.04
CA HIS A 556 1.80 12.91 13.46
C HIS A 556 1.61 11.40 13.31
N ILE A 557 2.22 10.84 12.25
CA ILE A 557 2.32 9.39 12.08
C ILE A 557 3.43 8.85 13.00
N PRO A 558 3.15 7.86 13.88
CA PRO A 558 4.16 7.32 14.79
C PRO A 558 5.42 6.78 14.10
N GLY A 559 5.28 6.20 12.90
CA GLY A 559 6.42 5.70 12.13
C GLY A 559 7.30 6.79 11.51
N GLU A 560 6.86 8.04 11.46
CA GLU A 560 7.58 9.14 10.80
C GLU A 560 8.32 10.04 11.82
N VAL A 561 8.19 9.78 13.12
CA VAL A 561 8.77 10.62 14.18
C VAL A 561 10.29 10.59 14.22
N HIS A 562 10.93 9.68 13.47
CA HIS A 562 12.39 9.67 13.29
C HIS A 562 12.88 10.77 12.34
N GLY A 563 11.99 11.37 11.54
CA GLY A 563 12.31 12.56 10.74
C GLY A 563 12.56 13.79 11.61
N ASP A 564 13.41 14.69 11.12
CA ASP A 564 13.66 15.98 11.77
C ASP A 564 12.61 17.00 11.30
N TRP A 565 11.40 16.90 11.87
CA TRP A 565 10.28 17.78 11.55
C TRP A 565 10.47 19.17 12.14
N GLU A 566 10.15 20.21 11.36
CA GLU A 566 10.17 21.58 11.84
C GLU A 566 9.11 21.80 12.95
N ASN A 567 7.89 21.28 12.74
CA ASN A 567 6.90 21.14 13.80
C ASN A 567 6.81 19.67 14.27
N ARG A 568 7.34 19.40 15.46
CA ARG A 568 7.32 18.05 16.07
C ARG A 568 6.04 17.73 16.85
N ARG A 569 5.13 18.68 17.02
CA ARG A 569 3.93 18.50 17.86
C ARG A 569 2.76 17.90 17.06
N TRP A 570 2.59 18.32 15.83
CA TRP A 570 1.59 17.80 14.89
C TRP A 570 2.09 17.98 13.45
N CYS A 571 1.47 17.28 12.51
CA CYS A 571 1.81 17.37 11.10
C CYS A 571 1.18 18.62 10.50
N GLU A 572 1.98 19.69 10.35
CA GLU A 572 1.48 21.00 9.98
C GLU A 572 1.07 21.11 8.50
N HIS A 573 0.30 22.14 8.15
CA HIS A 573 0.20 22.64 6.78
C HIS A 573 0.33 24.15 6.77
N ARG A 574 1.40 24.66 6.14
CA ARG A 574 1.61 26.11 5.97
C ARG A 574 0.84 26.63 4.76
N GLY A 575 0.06 27.69 4.97
CA GLY A 575 -0.62 28.45 3.91
C GLY A 575 0.34 29.00 2.86
#